data_AF-A0A7C5URR3-F1
#
_entry.id   AF-A0A7C5URR3-F1
#
_cell.length_a   1.000
_cell.length_b   1.000
_cell.length_c   1.000
_cell.angle_alpha   90.00
_cell.angle_beta   90.00
_cell.angle_gamma   90.00
#
_symmetry.space_group_name_H-M   'P 1'
#
loop_
_entity.id
_entity.type
_entity.pdbx_description
1 polymer ?
#
loop_
_entity_poly.entity_id
_entity_poly.type
_entity_poly.pdbx_seq_one_letter_code
_entity_poly.pdbx_strand_id
1 'polypeptide(L)'
;MTEEEKAKKSKKDKEVIWPELPSHICQCVGRRKEASARVRIYKVSKKYKKSLINGIDAEKYFSLKKNYECCVKPLVVTKLDDKYFFTAW
;
A
#
# COMPACT_ATOMS: atom_id res chain seq x y z
N MET A 1 -3.70 31.12 1.98
CA MET A 1 -2.97 29.90 1.60
C MET A 1 -2.81 29.92 0.08
N THR A 2 -1.60 30.22 -0.39
CA THR A 2 -1.28 30.47 -1.81
C THR A 2 -1.19 29.16 -2.60
N GLU A 3 -1.53 29.22 -3.89
CA GLU A 3 -1.58 28.06 -4.80
C GLU A 3 -0.23 27.33 -4.93
N GLU A 4 0.88 28.03 -4.68
CA GLU A 4 2.23 27.48 -4.71
C GLU A 4 2.50 26.47 -3.58
N GLU A 5 1.88 26.62 -2.41
CA GLU A 5 2.01 25.66 -1.31
C GLU A 5 1.24 24.36 -1.62
N LYS A 6 0.11 24.45 -2.31
CA LYS A 6 -0.63 23.28 -2.80
C LYS A 6 0.17 22.51 -3.86
N ALA A 7 0.86 23.22 -4.75
CA ALA A 7 1.69 22.62 -5.79
C ALA A 7 2.93 21.90 -5.20
N LYS A 8 3.63 22.51 -4.23
CA LYS A 8 4.76 21.86 -3.54
C LYS A 8 4.33 20.65 -2.70
N LYS A 9 3.14 20.69 -2.08
CA LYS A 9 2.55 19.55 -1.36
C LYS A 9 2.24 18.38 -2.31
N SER A 10 1.67 18.66 -3.48
CA SER A 10 1.35 17.64 -4.49
C SER A 10 2.58 16.89 -5.07
N LYS A 11 3.74 17.55 -5.15
CA LYS A 11 4.99 16.93 -5.63
C LYS A 11 5.66 16.05 -4.57
N LYS A 12 5.52 16.38 -3.28
CA LYS A 12 6.07 15.61 -2.16
C LYS A 12 5.29 14.31 -1.88
N ASP A 13 4.02 14.27 -2.27
CA ASP A 13 3.14 13.09 -2.10
C ASP A 13 3.36 11.97 -3.14
N LYS A 14 4.21 12.20 -4.16
CA LYS A 14 4.52 11.23 -5.24
C LYS A 14 5.92 10.62 -5.14
N GLU A 15 6.63 10.80 -4.04
CA GLU A 15 7.89 10.07 -3.85
C GLU A 15 7.60 8.58 -3.67
N VAL A 16 8.15 7.77 -4.59
CA VAL A 16 8.13 6.32 -4.52
C VAL A 16 9.08 5.91 -3.41
N ILE A 17 8.54 5.59 -2.23
CA ILE A 17 9.34 5.17 -1.09
C ILE A 17 9.36 3.65 -1.10
N TRP A 18 10.50 3.05 -1.44
CA TRP A 18 10.77 1.65 -1.15
C TRP A 18 11.60 1.62 0.13
N PRO A 19 10.96 1.51 1.31
CA PRO A 19 11.74 1.43 2.53
C PRO A 19 12.57 0.14 2.55
N GLU A 20 13.62 0.12 3.36
CA GLU A 20 14.27 -1.12 3.78
C GLU A 20 13.24 -1.96 4.56
N LEU A 21 12.54 -2.82 3.83
CA LEU A 21 11.45 -3.63 4.35
C LEU A 21 12.04 -4.80 5.15
N PRO A 22 11.37 -5.20 6.25
CA PRO A 22 11.77 -6.40 6.99
C PRO A 22 11.65 -7.65 6.10
N SER A 23 12.16 -8.79 6.57
CA SER A 23 11.93 -10.05 5.88
C SER A 23 10.43 -10.29 5.69
N HIS A 24 10.05 -10.60 4.45
CA HIS A 24 8.67 -10.91 4.12
C HIS A 24 8.36 -12.33 4.60
N ILE A 25 7.13 -12.53 5.06
CA ILE A 25 6.67 -13.83 5.56
C ILE A 25 6.33 -14.73 4.39
N CYS A 26 5.67 -14.16 3.40
CA CYS A 26 5.24 -14.87 2.21
C CYS A 26 5.18 -13.92 1.01
N GLN A 27 5.35 -14.52 -0.16
CA GLN A 27 5.17 -13.87 -1.45
C GLN A 27 4.08 -14.63 -2.21
N CYS A 28 3.10 -13.90 -2.72
CA CYS A 28 1.95 -14.45 -3.41
C CYS A 28 1.75 -13.73 -4.75
N VAL A 29 1.07 -14.40 -5.68
CA VAL A 29 0.71 -13.82 -6.98
C VAL A 29 -0.79 -13.96 -7.19
N GLY A 30 -1.46 -12.85 -7.47
CA GLY A 30 -2.87 -12.81 -7.83
C GLY A 30 -3.05 -12.42 -9.30
N ARG A 31 -4.05 -12.99 -9.97
CA ARG A 31 -4.39 -12.65 -11.36
C ARG A 31 -5.90 -12.49 -11.52
N ARG A 32 -6.32 -11.50 -12.30
CA ARG A 32 -7.73 -11.30 -12.68
C ARG A 32 -7.81 -10.59 -14.02
N LYS A 33 -8.58 -11.16 -14.97
CA LYS A 33 -8.64 -10.66 -16.35
C LYS A 33 -7.21 -10.53 -16.91
N GLU A 34 -6.83 -9.32 -17.32
CA GLU A 34 -5.50 -9.00 -17.85
C GLU A 34 -4.49 -8.55 -16.76
N ALA A 35 -4.97 -8.31 -15.53
CA ALA A 35 -4.12 -7.80 -14.46
C ALA A 35 -3.45 -8.93 -13.67
N SER A 36 -2.17 -8.73 -13.37
CA SER A 36 -1.37 -9.56 -12.46
C SER A 36 -0.79 -8.68 -11.35
N ALA A 37 -0.77 -9.19 -10.12
CA ALA A 37 -0.19 -8.51 -8.97
C ALA A 37 0.70 -9.48 -8.19
N ARG A 38 1.92 -9.04 -7.86
CA ARG A 38 2.81 -9.73 -6.93
C ARG A 38 2.70 -9.02 -5.59
N VAL A 39 2.43 -9.79 -4.53
CA VAL A 39 2.20 -9.25 -3.19
C VAL A 39 3.19 -9.89 -2.23
N ARG A 40 3.82 -9.08 -1.39
CA ARG A 40 4.62 -9.53 -0.25
C ARG A 40 3.93 -9.08 1.05
N ILE A 41 3.84 -9.98 2.01
CA ILE A 41 3.24 -9.70 3.33
C ILE A 41 4.33 -9.63 4.38
N TYR A 42 4.23 -8.63 5.26
CA TYR A 42 5.21 -8.32 6.29
C TYR A 42 4.52 -8.18 7.65
N LYS A 43 5.24 -8.49 8.73
CA LYS A 43 4.80 -8.13 10.09
C LYS A 43 4.91 -6.63 10.29
N VAL A 44 3.88 -6.04 10.88
CA VAL A 44 3.88 -4.65 11.31
C VAL A 44 5.04 -4.43 12.28
N SER A 45 5.78 -3.35 12.05
CA SER A 45 6.87 -2.89 12.91
C SER A 45 6.61 -1.43 13.33
N LYS A 46 7.34 -0.93 14.33
CA LYS A 46 7.22 0.46 14.78
C LYS A 46 7.43 1.48 13.65
N LYS A 47 8.26 1.14 12.65
CA LYS A 47 8.57 1.99 11.49
C LYS A 47 7.63 1.81 10.30
N TYR A 48 7.07 0.61 10.11
CA TYR A 48 6.32 0.24 8.92
C TYR A 48 4.98 -0.39 9.28
N LYS A 49 3.91 0.34 8.96
CA LYS A 49 2.52 -0.08 9.21
C LYS A 49 1.61 0.09 7.99
N LYS A 50 2.09 0.79 6.96
CA LYS A 50 1.26 1.17 5.81
C LYS A 50 1.48 0.21 4.65
N SER A 51 0.39 -0.22 4.05
CA SER A 51 0.43 -1.00 2.82
C SER A 51 0.78 -0.12 1.62
N LEU A 52 1.62 -0.63 0.73
CA LEU A 52 2.13 0.10 -0.43
C LEU A 52 1.78 -0.62 -1.73
N ILE A 53 1.45 0.12 -2.77
CA ILE A 53 1.28 -0.38 -4.13
C ILE A 53 2.17 0.44 -5.04
N ASN A 54 3.12 -0.21 -5.71
CA ASN A 54 4.14 0.44 -6.53
C ASN A 54 4.90 1.54 -5.77
N GLY A 55 5.15 1.33 -4.46
CA GLY A 55 5.82 2.28 -3.58
C GLY A 55 4.98 3.51 -3.18
N ILE A 56 3.69 3.53 -3.53
CA ILE A 56 2.72 4.57 -3.16
C ILE A 56 1.82 4.02 -2.05
N ASP A 57 1.39 4.86 -1.12
CA ASP A 57 0.39 4.49 -0.09
C ASP A 57 -0.86 3.89 -0.77
N ALA A 58 -1.29 2.70 -0.36
CA ALA A 58 -2.39 1.98 -0.99
C ALA A 58 -3.68 2.81 -1.02
N GLU A 59 -3.93 3.63 0.00
CA GLU A 59 -5.08 4.53 0.05
C GLU A 59 -5.00 5.64 -1.01
N LYS A 60 -3.79 6.15 -1.29
CA LYS A 60 -3.55 7.17 -2.32
C LYS A 60 -3.47 6.58 -3.73
N TYR A 61 -3.08 5.32 -3.85
CA TYR A 61 -2.96 4.63 -5.14
C TYR A 61 -4.32 4.43 -5.81
N PHE A 62 -5.34 4.03 -5.06
CA PHE A 62 -6.68 3.85 -5.60
C PHE A 62 -7.46 5.17 -5.62
N SER A 63 -7.90 5.59 -6.82
CA SER A 63 -8.74 6.79 -6.96
C SER A 63 -10.12 6.65 -6.32
N LEU A 64 -10.66 5.41 -6.28
CA LEU A 64 -11.95 5.10 -5.69
C LEU A 64 -11.77 4.39 -4.36
N LYS A 65 -12.38 4.94 -3.30
CA LYS A 65 -12.33 4.37 -1.94
C LYS A 65 -12.76 2.90 -1.89
N LYS A 66 -13.77 2.52 -2.67
CA LYS A 66 -14.26 1.12 -2.76
C LYS A 66 -13.17 0.14 -3.20
N ASN A 67 -12.26 0.55 -4.09
CA ASN A 67 -11.18 -0.32 -4.56
C ASN A 67 -10.13 -0.53 -3.46
N TYR A 68 -9.81 0.54 -2.73
CA TYR A 68 -8.98 0.44 -1.52
C TYR A 68 -9.60 -0.48 -0.48
N GLU A 69 -10.88 -0.29 -0.16
CA GLU A 69 -11.62 -1.12 0.80
C GLU A 69 -11.61 -2.60 0.38
N CYS A 70 -11.85 -2.91 -0.91
CA CYS A 70 -11.76 -4.27 -1.42
C CYS A 70 -10.34 -4.85 -1.29
N CYS A 71 -9.30 -4.04 -1.45
CA CYS A 71 -7.90 -4.48 -1.37
C CYS A 71 -7.51 -4.83 0.08
N VAL A 72 -7.92 -4.04 1.07
CA VAL A 72 -7.60 -4.27 2.48
C VAL A 72 -8.56 -5.25 3.19
N LYS A 73 -9.74 -5.48 2.61
CA LYS A 73 -10.80 -6.34 3.18
C LYS A 73 -10.30 -7.70 3.69
N PRO A 74 -9.42 -8.44 2.99
CA PRO A 74 -8.95 -9.73 3.50
C PRO A 74 -8.26 -9.63 4.87
N LEU A 75 -7.46 -8.59 5.10
CA LEU A 75 -6.81 -8.36 6.40
C LEU A 75 -7.82 -7.97 7.47
N VAL A 76 -8.80 -7.12 7.12
CA VAL A 76 -9.84 -6.66 8.05
C VAL A 76 -10.75 -7.81 8.49
N VAL A 77 -11.25 -8.63 7.54
CA VAL A 77 -12.15 -9.75 7.84
C VAL A 77 -11.46 -10.82 8.68
N THR A 78 -10.14 -11.01 8.49
CA THR A 78 -9.34 -11.94 9.27
C THR A 78 -8.80 -11.35 10.59
N LYS A 79 -9.08 -10.06 10.87
CA LYS A 79 -8.58 -9.33 12.06
C LYS A 79 -7.05 -9.37 12.17
N LEU A 80 -6.40 -9.13 11.04
CA LEU A 80 -4.95 -9.19 10.84
C LEU A 80 -4.34 -7.86 10.39
N ASP A 81 -5.16 -6.82 10.28
CA ASP A 81 -4.83 -5.47 9.83
C ASP A 81 -3.93 -4.70 10.81
N ASP A 82 -3.90 -5.10 12.08
CA ASP A 82 -2.99 -4.58 13.10
C ASP A 82 -1.61 -5.26 13.11
N LYS A 83 -1.54 -6.50 12.60
CA LYS A 83 -0.36 -7.38 12.64
C LYS A 83 0.42 -7.41 11.36
N TYR A 84 -0.24 -7.22 10.22
CA TYR A 84 0.38 -7.38 8.91
C TYR A 84 0.07 -6.21 7.99
N PHE A 85 1.04 -5.88 7.14
CA PHE A 85 0.87 -4.97 6.02
C PHE A 85 1.47 -5.61 4.76
N PHE A 86 1.15 -5.09 3.59
CA PHE A 86 1.62 -5.64 2.33
C PHE A 86 2.28 -4.61 1.43
N THR A 87 3.17 -5.09 0.56
CA THR A 87 3.60 -4.33 -0.62
C THR A 87 3.24 -5.09 -1.88
N ALA A 88 2.81 -4.37 -2.92
CA ALA A 88 2.41 -4.97 -4.19
C ALA A 88 2.96 -4.20 -5.39
N TRP A 89 3.18 -4.92 -6.50
CA TRP A 89 3.54 -4.38 -7.81
C TRP A 89 3.07 -5.28 -8.96
#